data_AF-A0A3P6F568-F1
#
_entry.id   AF-A0A3P6F568-F1
#
_cell.length_a   1.000
_cell.length_b   1.000
_cell.length_c   1.000
_cell.angle_alpha   90.00
_cell.angle_beta   90.00
_cell.angle_gamma   90.00
#
_symmetry.space_group_name_H-M   'P 1'
#
loop_
_entity.id
_entity.type
_entity.pdbx_description
1 polymer ?
#
loop_
_entity_poly.entity_id
_entity_poly.type
_entity_poly.pdbx_seq_one_letter_code
_entity_poly.pdbx_strand_id
1 'polypeptide(L)'
;LEEKVLKQKSKMHWLDVGDKNNKAFQRGATAREIINSIKEIECVDGEIVRSPEQIKCEAERHFRKFLQYKPPNFTGMDVIEL
;
A
#
# COMPACT_ATOMS: atom_id res chain seq x y z
N LEU A 1 38.28 -2.96 -20.00
CA LEU A 1 38.10 -4.42 -20.20
C LEU A 1 37.35 -5.04 -19.02
N GLU A 2 37.78 -4.70 -17.80
CA GLU A 2 37.23 -5.16 -16.52
C GLU A 2 35.73 -4.86 -16.31
N GLU A 3 35.26 -3.65 -16.62
CA GLU A 3 33.84 -3.29 -16.51
C GLU A 3 32.93 -4.16 -17.42
N LYS A 4 33.40 -4.51 -18.62
CA LYS A 4 32.64 -5.37 -19.55
C LYS A 4 32.53 -6.80 -19.01
N VAL A 5 33.58 -7.31 -18.36
CA VAL A 5 33.59 -8.62 -17.70
C VAL A 5 32.66 -8.62 -16.49
N LEU A 6 32.68 -7.56 -15.68
CA LEU A 6 31.79 -7.41 -14.52
C LEU A 6 30.32 -7.33 -14.94
N LYS A 7 29.99 -6.61 -16.02
CA LYS A 7 28.63 -6.57 -16.59
C LYS A 7 28.15 -7.95 -17.09
N GLN A 8 29.04 -8.75 -17.68
CA GLN A 8 28.69 -10.11 -18.11
C GLN A 8 28.48 -11.04 -16.90
N LYS A 9 29.35 -10.96 -15.89
CA LYS A 9 29.21 -11.76 -14.65
C LYS A 9 27.95 -11.40 -13.87
N SER A 10 27.62 -10.11 -13.76
CA SER A 10 26.38 -9.69 -13.12
C SER A 10 25.17 -10.22 -13.91
N LYS A 11 25.15 -10.06 -15.24
CA LYS A 11 24.06 -10.58 -16.09
C LYS A 11 23.87 -12.10 -15.94
N MET A 12 24.96 -12.86 -15.86
CA MET A 12 24.91 -14.31 -15.59
C MET A 12 24.37 -14.62 -14.19
N HIS A 13 24.78 -13.86 -13.18
CA HIS A 13 24.27 -13.99 -11.81
C HIS A 13 22.77 -13.67 -11.72
N TRP A 14 22.28 -12.64 -12.42
CA TRP A 14 20.85 -12.31 -12.47
C TRP A 14 20.03 -13.39 -13.18
N LEU A 15 20.60 -14.07 -14.18
CA LEU A 15 19.95 -15.21 -14.85
C LEU A 15 19.94 -16.48 -13.95
N ASP A 16 21.01 -16.72 -13.20
CA ASP A 16 21.17 -17.87 -12.31
C ASP A 16 20.29 -17.75 -11.04
N VAL A 17 20.27 -16.57 -10.41
CA VAL A 17 19.43 -16.29 -9.24
C VAL A 17 17.95 -16.24 -9.61
N GLY A 18 17.62 -15.94 -10.88
CA GLY A 18 16.27 -15.78 -11.38
C GLY A 18 15.52 -14.63 -10.71
N ASP A 19 14.21 -14.49 -10.97
CA ASP A 19 13.38 -13.68 -10.10
C ASP A 19 13.18 -14.47 -8.78
N LYS A 20 13.46 -13.85 -7.63
CA LYS A 20 13.27 -14.50 -6.31
C LYS A 20 11.79 -14.66 -5.95
N ASN A 21 10.92 -14.78 -6.95
CA ASN A 21 9.51 -15.08 -6.87
C ASN A 21 9.26 -16.57 -6.56
N ASN A 22 9.95 -17.05 -5.53
CA ASN A 22 9.86 -18.43 -5.09
C ASN A 22 8.62 -18.64 -4.21
N LYS A 23 8.28 -19.91 -3.96
CA LYS A 23 7.14 -20.27 -3.09
C LYS A 23 7.26 -19.68 -1.68
N ALA A 24 8.47 -19.49 -1.15
CA ALA A 24 8.67 -18.92 0.17
C ALA A 24 8.34 -17.42 0.19
N PHE A 25 8.74 -16.66 -0.84
CA PHE A 25 8.39 -15.26 -1.03
C PHE A 25 6.87 -15.09 -1.13
N GLN A 26 6.22 -15.87 -1.99
CA GLN A 26 4.76 -15.82 -2.15
C GLN A 26 4.02 -16.15 -0.85
N ARG A 27 4.46 -17.19 -0.12
CA ARG A 27 3.90 -17.50 1.21
C ARG A 27 4.09 -16.37 2.21
N GLY A 28 5.25 -15.72 2.20
CA GLY A 28 5.52 -14.56 3.05
C GLY A 28 4.62 -13.36 2.72
N ALA A 29 4.40 -13.11 1.43
CA ALA A 29 3.49 -12.07 0.96
C ALA A 29 2.04 -12.35 1.38
N THR A 30 1.53 -13.57 1.14
CA THR A 30 0.18 -13.97 1.57
C THR A 30 0.01 -13.90 3.08
N ALA A 31 1.00 -14.35 3.86
CA ALA A 31 0.94 -14.25 5.32
C ALA A 31 0.86 -12.78 5.77
N ARG A 32 1.66 -11.90 5.15
CA ARG A 32 1.62 -10.47 5.42
C ARG A 32 0.28 -9.85 5.07
N GLU A 33 -0.30 -10.22 3.93
CA GLU A 33 -1.62 -9.77 3.48
C GLU A 33 -2.70 -10.16 4.50
N ILE A 34 -2.71 -11.41 4.98
CA ILE A 34 -3.66 -11.88 5.99
C ILE A 34 -3.49 -11.14 7.31
N ILE A 35 -2.24 -10.94 7.76
CA ILE A 35 -1.96 -10.23 9.02
C ILE A 35 -2.39 -8.77 8.94
N ASN A 36 -2.13 -8.12 7.81
CA ASN A 36 -2.45 -6.71 7.60
C ASN A 36 -3.91 -6.48 7.15
N SER A 37 -4.68 -7.54 6.91
CA SER A 37 -6.08 -7.41 6.53
C SER A 37 -6.90 -6.77 7.65
N ILE A 38 -7.70 -5.77 7.30
CA ILE A 38 -8.63 -5.13 8.24
C ILE A 38 -9.81 -6.08 8.44
N LYS A 39 -9.96 -6.59 9.67
CA LYS A 39 -10.99 -7.57 10.03
C LYS A 39 -12.22 -6.96 10.69
N GLU A 40 -12.03 -5.80 11.32
CA GLU A 40 -13.10 -5.06 11.96
C GLU A 40 -12.77 -3.56 12.00
N ILE A 41 -13.81 -2.74 12.02
CA ILE A 41 -13.71 -1.29 12.19
C ILE A 41 -14.74 -0.88 13.25
N GLU A 42 -14.32 -0.05 14.19
CA GLU A 42 -15.22 0.63 15.12
C GLU A 42 -15.78 1.89 14.45
N CYS A 43 -17.10 1.97 14.35
CA CYS A 43 -17.83 3.08 13.79
C CYS A 43 -17.91 4.24 14.78
N VAL A 44 -18.26 5.43 14.26
CA VAL A 44 -18.39 6.66 15.07
C VAL A 44 -19.49 6.58 16.14
N ASP A 45 -20.46 5.69 15.96
CA ASP A 45 -21.53 5.40 16.93
C ASP A 45 -21.13 4.35 17.99
N GLY A 46 -19.92 3.78 17.90
CA GLY A 46 -19.41 2.74 18.79
C GLY A 46 -19.74 1.31 18.33
N GLU A 47 -20.44 1.13 17.20
CA GLU A 47 -20.71 -0.20 16.64
C GLU A 47 -19.46 -0.79 15.97
N ILE A 48 -19.25 -2.11 16.11
CA ILE A 48 -18.12 -2.80 15.49
C ILE A 48 -18.60 -3.55 14.25
N VAL A 49 -18.16 -3.11 13.07
CA VAL A 49 -18.47 -3.78 11.81
C VAL A 49 -17.40 -4.82 11.46
N ARG A 50 -17.85 -6.00 11.04
CA ARG A 50 -16.96 -7.14 10.69
C ARG A 50 -17.18 -7.70 9.28
N SER A 51 -18.31 -7.38 8.64
CA SER A 51 -18.54 -7.80 7.25
C SER A 51 -17.64 -6.97 6.31
N PRO A 52 -17.03 -7.59 5.30
CA PRO A 52 -16.23 -6.88 4.29
C PRO A 52 -16.99 -5.73 3.60
N GLU A 53 -18.28 -5.91 3.36
CA GLU A 53 -19.16 -4.91 2.75
C GLU A 53 -19.34 -3.70 3.68
N GLN A 54 -19.57 -3.96 4.96
CA GLN A 54 -19.72 -2.91 5.97
C GLN A 54 -18.41 -2.16 6.22
N ILE A 55 -17.29 -2.88 6.31
CA ILE A 55 -15.94 -2.32 6.44
C ILE A 55 -15.64 -1.36 5.27
N LYS A 56 -15.97 -1.77 4.02
CA LYS A 56 -15.80 -0.90 2.84
C LYS A 56 -16.65 0.36 2.93
N CYS A 57 -17.92 0.21 3.29
CA CYS A 57 -18.85 1.33 3.42
C CYS A 57 -18.37 2.34 4.47
N GLU A 58 -17.95 1.84 5.64
CA GLU A 58 -17.47 2.69 6.73
C GLU A 58 -16.14 3.37 6.37
N ALA A 59 -15.21 2.66 5.74
CA ALA A 59 -13.97 3.22 5.25
C ALA A 59 -14.21 4.34 4.22
N GLU A 60 -15.08 4.12 3.24
CA GLU A 60 -15.45 5.15 2.24
C GLU A 60 -16.04 6.38 2.94
N ARG A 61 -17.00 6.18 3.85
CA ARG A 61 -17.63 7.27 4.61
C ARG A 61 -16.60 8.08 5.38
N HIS A 62 -15.68 7.42 6.07
CA HIS A 62 -14.61 8.04 6.84
C HIS A 62 -13.70 8.88 5.94
N PHE A 63 -13.11 8.27 4.90
CA PHE A 63 -12.15 8.96 4.03
C PHE A 63 -12.79 10.07 3.22
N ARG A 64 -14.05 9.92 2.78
CA ARG A 64 -14.78 10.99 2.10
C ARG A 64 -14.91 12.22 2.99
N LYS A 65 -15.27 12.04 4.26
CA LYS A 65 -15.36 13.14 5.23
C LYS A 65 -13.99 13.73 5.55
N PHE A 66 -12.99 12.88 5.77
CA PHE A 66 -11.63 13.28 6.15
C PHE A 66 -10.93 14.08 5.04
N LEU A 67 -10.97 13.59 3.80
CA LEU A 67 -10.28 14.24 2.67
C LEU A 67 -10.98 15.52 2.19
N GLN A 68 -12.29 15.65 2.43
CA GLN A 68 -13.05 16.87 2.10
C GLN A 68 -13.03 17.90 3.22
N TYR A 69 -12.48 17.56 4.39
CA TYR A 69 -12.42 18.46 5.51
C TYR A 69 -11.45 19.62 5.21
N LYS A 70 -12.00 20.83 5.11
CA LYS A 70 -11.22 22.07 5.06
C LYS A 70 -11.22 22.70 6.44
N PRO A 71 -10.06 22.79 7.12
CA PRO A 71 -9.96 23.51 8.38
C PRO A 71 -10.40 24.97 8.19
N PRO A 72 -11.13 25.57 9.13
CA PRO A 72 -11.58 26.96 9.02
C PRO A 72 -10.43 27.98 8.94
N ASN A 73 -9.22 27.60 9.38
CA ASN A 73 -8.02 28.43 9.33
C ASN A 73 -7.05 28.00 8.21
N PHE A 74 -7.50 27.20 7.24
CA PHE A 74 -6.65 26.75 6.15
C PHE A 74 -6.51 27.85 5.09
N THR A 75 -5.37 28.54 5.10
CA THR A 75 -4.95 29.42 4.00
C THR A 75 -4.24 28.55 2.96
N GLY A 76 -4.95 28.19 1.88
CA GLY A 76 -4.32 27.51 0.74
C GLY A 76 -3.33 28.45 0.05
N MET A 77 -2.23 27.89 -0.49
CA MET A 77 -1.43 28.61 -1.48
C MET A 77 -2.21 28.60 -2.80
N ASP A 78 -2.76 29.75 -3.21
CA ASP A 78 -3.14 29.94 -4.60
C ASP A 78 -1.86 29.89 -5.44
N VAL A 79 -1.72 28.84 -6.23
CA VAL A 79 -0.66 28.75 -7.24
C VAL A 79 -1.07 29.71 -8.34
N ILE A 80 -0.43 30.87 -8.38
CA ILE A 80 -0.54 31.79 -9.51
C ILE A 80 0.13 31.09 -10.69
N GLU A 81 -0.66 30.66 -11.67
CA GLU A 81 -0.13 30.21 -12.96
C GLU A 81 0.65 31.38 -13.59
N LEU A 82 1.95 31.16 -13.85
CA LEU A 82 2.87 32.08 -14.51
C LEU A 82 2.69 32.05 -16.03
#